data_AF-A0A139AWI1-F1
#
_entry.id   AF-A0A139AWI1-F1
#
_cell.length_a   1.000
_cell.length_b   1.000
_cell.length_c   1.000
_cell.angle_alpha   90.00
_cell.angle_beta   90.00
_cell.angle_gamma   90.00
#
_symmetry.space_group_name_H-M   'P 1'
#
loop_
_entity.id
_entity.type
_entity.pdbx_description
1 polymer ?
#
loop_
_entity_poly.entity_id
_entity_poly.type
_entity_poly.pdbx_seq_one_letter_code
_entity_poly.pdbx_strand_id
1 'polypeptide(L)'
;MPGPVHRAAPSPQIPLPPRRPARAAIDPASIALHTFEVPSKKLKTETQINDWLLSEAFFRIMDFVQALNDSVVGMRIPLDPTAIVEVWDDEACRDPNPEHRKVYLSPKVQATLVLLNRVNELVESVPPREREMGRMGNVAFTDWIGLLEQSVDQFLGVLLPQELHGAVPELVPYLAQAFGNGQRRDYGSGHELTFVALLCCLDVLGFFDERDYPALVLQVFDRYLQICRTLQIKYNLEPAGSHGVWGLDDHQFLAFTFGAAQLRENPTVTIMSKPIHENTPAIPREHVLKPKSILNDDLVAAAANDYLYFGCIAHIKAVKRGPFSEHSPMLYDISAVPTWVKVNSGLLKMFVNEVLAKFPVVQHFLFGTLLPLERASTALARDSAPLAYNQQPASPGSSGPVRTT
;
A
#
# COMPACT_ATOMS: atom_id res chain seq x y z
N MET A 1 40.69 11.30 -5.86
CA MET A 1 40.07 10.45 -4.83
C MET A 1 38.87 11.20 -4.27
N PRO A 2 37.62 10.82 -4.57
CA PRO A 2 36.50 11.38 -3.84
C PRO A 2 36.53 10.82 -2.41
N GLY A 3 36.40 11.71 -1.42
CA GLY A 3 36.48 11.36 -0.01
C GLY A 3 35.33 10.46 0.47
N PRO A 4 35.46 9.85 1.65
CA PRO A 4 34.44 8.98 2.21
C PRO A 4 33.16 9.79 2.47
N VAL A 5 32.05 9.36 1.84
CA VAL A 5 30.71 9.88 2.13
C VAL A 5 30.34 9.39 3.52
N HIS A 6 30.31 10.32 4.49
CA HIS A 6 29.82 10.05 5.83
C HIS A 6 28.35 9.61 5.77
N ARG A 7 28.09 8.29 5.91
CA ARG A 7 26.76 7.79 6.25
C ARG A 7 26.42 8.30 7.64
N ALA A 8 25.38 9.11 7.75
CA ALA A 8 24.79 9.46 9.04
C ALA A 8 24.43 8.15 9.79
N ALA A 9 24.61 8.13 11.11
CA ALA A 9 24.18 7.00 11.92
C ALA A 9 22.68 6.75 11.70
N PRO A 10 22.24 5.48 11.55
CA PRO A 10 20.83 5.18 11.34
C PRO A 10 20.01 5.69 12.52
N SER A 11 18.93 6.43 12.24
CA SER A 11 17.96 6.81 13.25
C SER A 11 17.44 5.57 13.99
N PRO A 12 17.10 5.68 15.29
CA PRO A 12 16.49 4.58 16.03
C PRO A 12 15.27 4.06 15.28
N GLN A 13 15.26 2.77 14.93
CA GLN A 13 14.12 2.18 14.22
C GLN A 13 12.99 1.89 15.20
N ILE A 14 11.78 2.32 14.86
CA ILE A 14 10.57 1.96 15.59
C ILE A 14 10.29 0.47 15.32
N PRO A 15 10.15 -0.36 16.36
CA PRO A 15 9.85 -1.77 16.18
C PRO A 15 8.45 -1.96 15.59
N LEU A 16 8.24 -3.08 14.90
CA LEU A 16 6.92 -3.49 14.46
C LEU A 16 6.03 -3.72 15.71
N PRO A 17 4.86 -3.09 15.83
CA PRO A 17 3.97 -3.34 16.97
C PRO A 17 3.54 -4.80 17.01
N PRO A 18 3.42 -5.40 18.21
CA PRO A 18 2.86 -6.74 18.35
C PRO A 18 1.42 -6.75 17.83
N ARG A 19 1.01 -7.85 17.21
CA ARG A 19 -0.39 -8.05 16.84
C ARG A 19 -1.26 -8.09 18.08
N ARG A 20 -2.35 -7.35 18.07
CA ARG A 20 -3.42 -7.53 19.04
C ARG A 20 -4.27 -8.74 18.65
N PRO A 21 -5.01 -9.36 19.60
CA PRO A 21 -6.00 -10.37 19.28
C PRO A 21 -6.99 -9.84 18.24
N ALA A 22 -7.48 -10.72 17.37
CA ALA A 22 -8.53 -10.37 16.42
C ALA A 22 -9.68 -9.67 17.17
N ARG A 23 -10.06 -8.51 16.68
CA ARG A 23 -11.11 -7.72 17.33
C ARG A 23 -12.42 -8.47 17.15
N ALA A 24 -13.20 -8.59 18.22
CA ALA A 24 -14.58 -9.05 18.06
C ALA A 24 -15.28 -8.11 17.08
N ALA A 25 -16.08 -8.67 16.17
CA ALA A 25 -16.94 -7.87 15.30
C ALA A 25 -17.73 -6.88 16.16
N ILE A 26 -17.81 -5.62 15.73
CA ILE A 26 -18.64 -4.65 16.43
C ILE A 26 -20.08 -5.15 16.32
N ASP A 27 -20.74 -5.29 17.47
CA ASP A 27 -22.15 -5.66 17.53
C ASP A 27 -22.96 -4.71 16.61
N PRO A 28 -23.72 -5.22 15.62
CA PRO A 28 -24.54 -4.38 14.75
C PRO A 28 -25.47 -3.43 15.52
N ALA A 29 -25.96 -3.82 16.70
CA ALA A 29 -26.76 -2.95 17.55
C ALA A 29 -25.94 -1.78 18.12
N SER A 30 -24.64 -1.98 18.35
CA SER A 30 -23.71 -0.91 18.74
C SER A 30 -23.43 0.04 17.56
N ILE A 31 -23.37 -0.47 16.33
CA ILE A 31 -23.21 0.37 15.12
C ILE A 31 -24.43 1.29 14.94
N ALA A 32 -25.64 0.75 15.10
CA ALA A 32 -26.88 1.53 14.96
C ALA A 32 -27.02 2.66 15.99
N LEU A 33 -26.39 2.51 17.17
CA LEU A 33 -26.36 3.52 18.24
C LEU A 33 -25.13 4.44 18.17
N HIS A 34 -24.19 4.17 17.26
CA HIS A 34 -22.94 4.91 17.15
C HIS A 34 -23.13 6.18 16.33
N THR A 35 -22.64 7.30 16.86
CA THR A 35 -22.62 8.58 16.14
C THR A 35 -21.30 8.70 15.38
N PHE A 36 -21.33 8.46 14.08
CA PHE A 36 -20.18 8.65 13.20
C PHE A 36 -19.87 10.14 12.99
N GLU A 37 -18.60 10.46 12.78
CA GLU A 37 -18.14 11.82 12.56
C GLU A 37 -17.38 11.92 11.24
N VAL A 38 -17.50 13.06 10.57
CA VAL A 38 -16.67 13.36 9.40
C VAL A 38 -15.21 13.46 9.87
N PRO A 39 -14.29 12.62 9.36
CA PRO A 39 -12.94 12.52 9.87
C PRO A 39 -12.17 13.80 9.53
N SER A 40 -11.30 14.22 10.46
CA SER A 40 -10.60 15.51 10.35
C SER A 40 -9.10 15.35 10.56
N LYS A 41 -8.34 16.31 10.03
CA LYS A 41 -6.88 16.37 10.23
C LYS A 41 -6.56 16.74 11.67
N LYS A 42 -5.90 15.83 12.40
CA LYS A 42 -5.49 16.05 13.80
C LYS A 42 -3.98 16.22 13.99
N LEU A 43 -3.15 15.76 13.05
CA LEU A 43 -1.69 15.94 13.07
C LEU A 43 -1.29 17.25 12.39
N LYS A 44 -0.81 18.21 13.17
CA LYS A 44 -0.41 19.56 12.74
C LYS A 44 1.09 19.79 12.85
N THR A 45 1.77 19.09 13.76
CA THR A 45 3.22 19.23 13.99
C THR A 45 3.89 17.87 14.17
N GLU A 46 5.20 17.81 13.93
CA GLU A 46 6.00 16.57 14.11
C GLU A 46 5.95 16.02 15.55
N THR A 47 5.77 16.89 16.54
CA THR A 47 5.67 16.49 17.95
C THR A 47 4.50 15.55 18.24
N GLN A 48 3.47 15.56 17.40
CA GLN A 48 2.28 14.72 17.54
C GLN A 48 2.44 13.33 16.91
N ILE A 49 3.59 13.02 16.30
CA ILE A 49 3.85 11.69 15.75
C ILE A 49 3.81 10.61 16.83
N ASN A 50 4.28 10.91 18.04
CA ASN A 50 4.18 9.95 19.14
C ASN A 50 2.73 9.66 19.55
N ASP A 51 1.85 10.66 19.51
CA ASP A 51 0.42 10.47 19.78
C ASP A 51 -0.19 9.54 18.72
N TRP A 52 0.16 9.76 17.45
CA TRP A 52 -0.23 8.89 16.35
C TRP A 52 0.26 7.45 16.53
N LEU A 53 1.55 7.23 16.79
CA LEU A 53 2.14 5.90 16.94
C LEU A 53 1.61 5.13 18.18
N LEU A 54 0.96 5.82 19.11
CA LEU A 54 0.32 5.24 20.29
C LEU A 54 -1.22 5.21 20.18
N SER A 55 -1.78 5.64 19.05
CA SER A 55 -3.21 5.75 18.84
C SER A 55 -3.87 4.43 18.46
N GLU A 56 -5.14 4.31 18.78
CA GLU A 56 -5.98 3.20 18.38
C GLU A 56 -6.09 3.08 16.85
N ALA A 57 -6.11 4.21 16.12
CA ALA A 57 -6.03 4.22 14.66
C ALA A 57 -4.77 3.52 14.13
N PHE A 58 -3.60 3.86 14.66
CA PHE A 58 -2.33 3.24 14.25
C PHE A 58 -2.35 1.74 14.47
N PHE A 59 -2.79 1.28 15.65
CA PHE A 59 -2.85 -0.16 15.93
C PHE A 59 -3.89 -0.88 15.06
N ARG A 60 -5.07 -0.30 14.82
CA ARG A 60 -6.07 -0.90 13.91
C ARG A 60 -5.52 -1.09 12.51
N ILE A 61 -4.86 -0.07 11.96
CA ILE A 61 -4.23 -0.15 10.64
C ILE A 61 -3.12 -1.21 10.64
N MET A 62 -2.27 -1.24 11.66
CA MET A 62 -1.18 -2.21 11.73
C MET A 62 -1.64 -3.65 11.93
N ASP A 63 -2.69 -3.88 12.73
CA ASP A 63 -3.31 -5.21 12.87
C ASP A 63 -3.88 -5.65 11.52
N PHE A 64 -4.61 -4.77 10.84
CA PHE A 64 -5.23 -5.06 9.55
C PHE A 64 -4.19 -5.30 8.44
N VAL A 65 -3.19 -4.43 8.29
CA VAL A 65 -2.10 -4.60 7.31
C VAL A 65 -1.36 -5.90 7.53
N GLN A 66 -1.06 -6.25 8.79
CA GLN A 66 -0.42 -7.53 9.09
C GLN A 66 -1.37 -8.69 8.74
N ALA A 67 -2.65 -8.63 9.09
CA ALA A 67 -3.63 -9.67 8.76
C ALA A 67 -3.74 -9.91 7.24
N LEU A 68 -3.87 -8.83 6.45
CA LEU A 68 -3.83 -8.88 4.99
C LEU A 68 -2.52 -9.49 4.48
N ASN A 69 -1.38 -9.07 5.03
CA ASN A 69 -0.05 -9.58 4.65
C ASN A 69 0.07 -11.10 4.84
N ASP A 70 -0.38 -11.63 5.98
CA ASP A 70 -0.30 -13.07 6.23
C ASP A 70 -1.35 -13.87 5.44
N SER A 71 -2.48 -13.26 5.09
CA SER A 71 -3.55 -13.93 4.34
C SER A 71 -3.16 -14.33 2.92
N VAL A 72 -2.16 -13.67 2.31
CA VAL A 72 -1.75 -13.91 0.93
C VAL A 72 -0.48 -14.73 0.78
N VAL A 73 0.06 -15.28 1.88
CA VAL A 73 1.29 -16.08 1.83
C VAL A 73 1.10 -17.29 0.91
N GLY A 74 2.00 -17.44 -0.07
CA GLY A 74 1.96 -18.50 -1.07
C GLY A 74 0.84 -18.36 -2.12
N MET A 75 0.06 -17.29 -2.12
CA MET A 75 -1.05 -17.13 -3.07
C MET A 75 -0.63 -16.35 -4.33
N ARG A 76 -1.22 -16.69 -5.47
CA ARG A 76 -1.12 -15.93 -6.73
C ARG A 76 -2.34 -15.03 -6.89
N ILE A 77 -2.21 -13.95 -7.65
CA ILE A 77 -3.37 -13.21 -8.16
C ILE A 77 -4.20 -14.19 -9.01
N PRO A 78 -5.48 -14.43 -8.69
CA PRO A 78 -6.29 -15.41 -9.41
C PRO A 78 -6.73 -14.84 -10.77
N LEU A 79 -5.94 -15.11 -11.81
CA LEU A 79 -6.26 -14.71 -13.19
C LEU A 79 -7.22 -15.68 -13.89
N ASP A 80 -7.17 -16.95 -13.51
CA ASP A 80 -8.07 -18.00 -13.99
C ASP A 80 -9.33 -18.04 -13.12
N PRO A 81 -10.55 -17.96 -13.69
CA PRO A 81 -11.80 -18.16 -12.96
C PRO A 81 -11.85 -19.46 -12.12
N THR A 82 -11.11 -20.51 -12.50
CA THR A 82 -11.07 -21.77 -11.72
C THR A 82 -10.35 -21.64 -10.37
N ALA A 83 -9.51 -20.62 -10.22
CA ALA A 83 -8.82 -20.27 -8.98
C ALA A 83 -9.69 -19.44 -8.01
N ILE A 84 -10.93 -19.12 -8.40
CA ILE A 84 -11.89 -18.37 -7.58
C ILE A 84 -13.03 -19.30 -7.12
N VAL A 85 -13.50 -19.09 -5.89
CA VAL A 85 -14.72 -19.72 -5.36
C VAL A 85 -15.68 -18.67 -4.81
N GLU A 86 -16.97 -18.81 -5.09
CA GLU A 86 -18.02 -17.88 -4.62
C GLU A 86 -18.65 -18.33 -3.30
N VAL A 87 -18.36 -19.55 -2.85
CA VAL A 87 -18.77 -20.10 -1.57
C VAL A 87 -17.52 -20.51 -0.82
N TRP A 88 -17.44 -20.16 0.47
CA TRP A 88 -16.29 -20.51 1.30
C TRP A 88 -16.12 -22.03 1.38
N ASP A 89 -14.92 -22.49 1.09
CA ASP A 89 -14.50 -23.89 1.16
C ASP A 89 -13.14 -23.94 1.87
N ASP A 90 -13.10 -24.51 3.08
CA ASP A 90 -11.87 -24.59 3.87
C ASP A 90 -10.80 -25.46 3.20
N GLU A 91 -11.19 -26.52 2.48
CA GLU A 91 -10.23 -27.41 1.82
C GLU A 91 -9.58 -26.70 0.63
N ALA A 92 -10.38 -26.01 -0.19
CA ALA A 92 -9.87 -25.30 -1.36
C ALA A 92 -9.11 -24.01 -1.00
N CYS A 93 -9.62 -23.22 -0.05
CA CYS A 93 -9.01 -21.93 0.32
C CYS A 93 -7.76 -22.08 1.20
N ARG A 94 -7.65 -23.18 1.95
CA ARG A 94 -6.51 -23.45 2.86
C ARG A 94 -5.67 -24.65 2.43
N ASP A 95 -5.72 -25.00 1.14
CA ASP A 95 -4.95 -26.11 0.59
C ASP A 95 -3.46 -25.94 0.97
N PRO A 96 -2.82 -26.96 1.58
CA PRO A 96 -1.41 -26.87 1.95
C PRO A 96 -0.50 -26.62 0.74
N ASN A 97 -0.89 -27.04 -0.46
CA ASN A 97 -0.20 -26.75 -1.71
C ASN A 97 -0.58 -25.35 -2.24
N PRO A 98 0.36 -24.39 -2.28
CA PRO A 98 0.16 -23.05 -2.86
C PRO A 98 -0.51 -23.03 -4.23
N GLU A 99 -0.22 -24.01 -5.09
CA GLU A 99 -0.71 -24.04 -6.47
C GLU A 99 -2.20 -24.39 -6.57
N HIS A 100 -2.77 -24.98 -5.52
CA HIS A 100 -4.18 -25.39 -5.48
C HIS A 100 -5.05 -24.43 -4.68
N ARG A 101 -4.44 -23.52 -3.90
CA ARG A 101 -5.18 -22.55 -3.06
C ARG A 101 -6.08 -21.68 -3.91
N LYS A 102 -7.37 -21.69 -3.59
CA LYS A 102 -8.37 -20.83 -4.24
C LYS A 102 -8.61 -19.56 -3.44
N VAL A 103 -9.02 -18.50 -4.14
CA VAL A 103 -9.43 -17.22 -3.54
C VAL A 103 -10.94 -17.19 -3.42
N TYR A 104 -11.44 -17.04 -2.20
CA TYR A 104 -12.87 -16.82 -1.96
C TYR A 104 -13.26 -15.39 -2.33
N LEU A 105 -14.22 -15.25 -3.23
CA LEU A 105 -14.76 -13.98 -3.68
C LEU A 105 -16.19 -13.80 -3.14
N SER A 106 -16.31 -13.14 -1.99
CA SER A 106 -17.63 -12.87 -1.41
C SER A 106 -18.41 -11.81 -2.19
N PRO A 107 -19.75 -11.75 -2.04
CA PRO A 107 -20.55 -10.68 -2.63
C PRO A 107 -20.10 -9.28 -2.22
N LYS A 108 -19.51 -9.13 -1.02
CA LYS A 108 -19.04 -7.85 -0.46
C LYS A 108 -17.76 -7.38 -1.15
N VAL A 109 -16.84 -8.31 -1.40
CA VAL A 109 -15.63 -8.06 -2.19
C VAL A 109 -16.02 -7.74 -3.64
N GLN A 110 -16.96 -8.50 -4.22
CA GLN A 110 -17.46 -8.24 -5.57
C GLN A 110 -18.10 -6.85 -5.69
N ALA A 111 -18.92 -6.44 -4.71
CA ALA A 111 -19.49 -5.10 -4.67
C ALA A 111 -18.42 -4.00 -4.59
N THR A 112 -17.32 -4.26 -3.88
CA THR A 112 -16.18 -3.33 -3.78
C THR A 112 -15.42 -3.24 -5.11
N LEU A 113 -15.25 -4.36 -5.83
CA LEU A 113 -14.71 -4.36 -7.19
C LEU A 113 -15.60 -3.57 -8.17
N VAL A 114 -16.93 -3.71 -8.05
CA VAL A 114 -17.88 -2.91 -8.83
C VAL A 114 -17.73 -1.41 -8.55
N LEU A 115 -17.55 -1.03 -7.28
CA LEU A 115 -17.25 0.36 -6.93
C LEU A 115 -15.96 0.85 -7.60
N LEU A 116 -14.87 0.06 -7.55
CA LEU A 116 -13.61 0.43 -8.22
C LEU A 116 -13.75 0.53 -9.74
N ASN A 117 -14.60 -0.29 -10.35
CA ASN A 117 -14.90 -0.17 -11.78
C ASN A 117 -15.61 1.16 -12.10
N ARG A 118 -16.54 1.61 -11.27
CA ARG A 118 -17.14 2.94 -11.42
C ARG A 118 -16.11 4.06 -11.26
N VAL A 119 -15.17 3.93 -10.33
CA VAL A 119 -14.05 4.89 -10.21
C VAL A 119 -13.22 4.91 -11.51
N ASN A 120 -12.95 3.75 -12.11
CA ASN A 120 -12.24 3.65 -13.38
C ASN A 120 -13.03 4.24 -14.56
N GLU A 121 -14.35 4.07 -14.61
CA GLU A 121 -15.23 4.72 -15.61
C GLU A 121 -15.11 6.25 -15.56
N LEU A 122 -14.98 6.84 -14.36
CA LEU A 122 -14.70 8.28 -14.23
C LEU A 122 -13.34 8.65 -14.84
N VAL A 123 -12.33 7.78 -14.73
CA VAL A 123 -11.02 8.02 -15.37
C VAL A 123 -11.21 8.11 -16.87
N GLU A 124 -11.98 7.21 -17.46
CA GLU A 124 -12.25 7.17 -18.90
C GLU A 124 -13.01 8.41 -19.38
N SER A 125 -13.96 8.92 -18.58
CA SER A 125 -14.77 10.09 -18.94
C SER A 125 -14.01 11.43 -18.93
N VAL A 126 -12.80 11.49 -18.37
CA VAL A 126 -11.99 12.70 -18.30
C VAL A 126 -10.71 12.54 -19.16
N PRO A 127 -10.68 13.03 -20.41
CA PRO A 127 -9.48 12.96 -21.25
C PRO A 127 -8.41 13.98 -20.80
N PRO A 128 -7.11 13.70 -21.01
CA PRO A 128 -6.05 14.67 -20.75
C PRO A 128 -6.18 15.89 -21.66
N ARG A 129 -5.84 17.08 -21.15
CA ARG A 129 -5.83 18.31 -21.96
C ARG A 129 -4.61 18.34 -22.89
N GLU A 130 -4.84 18.44 -24.20
CA GLU A 130 -3.84 18.26 -25.27
C GLU A 130 -2.69 19.30 -25.30
N ARG A 131 -2.89 20.51 -24.75
CA ARG A 131 -1.97 21.65 -24.96
C ARG A 131 -1.07 21.99 -23.77
N GLU A 132 -1.02 21.12 -22.76
CA GLU A 132 -0.21 21.36 -21.56
C GLU A 132 1.21 20.79 -21.74
N MET A 133 2.08 21.55 -22.42
CA MET A 133 3.53 21.25 -22.55
C MET A 133 4.33 21.66 -21.30
N GLY A 134 3.83 21.32 -20.11
CA GLY A 134 4.50 21.59 -18.82
C GLY A 134 5.21 20.35 -18.26
N ARG A 135 6.22 20.53 -17.41
CA ARG A 135 6.83 19.42 -16.63
C ARG A 135 5.89 18.88 -15.54
N MET A 136 4.87 19.65 -15.16
CA MET A 136 3.94 19.31 -14.09
C MET A 136 2.81 18.40 -14.58
N GLY A 137 2.12 17.73 -13.65
CA GLY A 137 0.98 16.88 -13.98
C GLY A 137 -0.16 17.63 -14.70
N ASN A 138 -0.94 16.89 -15.49
CA ASN A 138 -2.03 17.39 -16.34
C ASN A 138 -3.21 17.91 -15.47
N VAL A 139 -3.70 19.11 -15.77
CA VAL A 139 -4.76 19.77 -14.99
C VAL A 139 -6.10 19.00 -15.03
N ALA A 140 -6.33 18.17 -16.05
CA ALA A 140 -7.51 17.31 -16.10
C ALA A 140 -7.63 16.36 -14.88
N PHE A 141 -6.51 16.08 -14.18
CA PHE A 141 -6.58 15.32 -12.94
C PHE A 141 -7.34 16.05 -11.83
N THR A 142 -7.27 17.38 -11.78
CA THR A 142 -8.06 18.18 -10.85
C THR A 142 -9.56 18.04 -11.13
N ASP A 143 -9.94 18.05 -12.40
CA ASP A 143 -11.34 17.83 -12.82
C ASP A 143 -11.80 16.42 -12.44
N TRP A 144 -10.95 15.41 -12.66
CA TRP A 144 -11.23 14.02 -12.29
C TRP A 144 -11.41 13.85 -10.78
N ILE A 145 -10.52 14.42 -9.96
CA ILE A 145 -10.66 14.41 -8.50
C ILE A 145 -11.97 15.07 -8.07
N GLY A 146 -12.32 16.22 -8.66
CA GLY A 146 -13.58 16.90 -8.36
C GLY A 146 -14.81 16.05 -8.71
N LEU A 147 -14.76 15.28 -9.80
CA LEU A 147 -15.82 14.35 -10.18
C LEU A 147 -15.90 13.16 -9.21
N LEU A 148 -14.76 12.61 -8.80
CA LEU A 148 -14.69 11.55 -7.80
C LEU A 148 -15.31 12.02 -6.47
N GLU A 149 -14.90 13.19 -5.96
CA GLU A 149 -15.40 13.79 -4.71
C GLU A 149 -16.93 13.95 -4.72
N GLN A 150 -17.52 14.31 -5.87
CA GLN A 150 -18.97 14.42 -6.03
C GLN A 150 -19.69 13.06 -6.08
N SER A 151 -18.98 11.98 -6.44
CA SER A 151 -19.56 10.66 -6.68
C SER A 151 -19.41 9.70 -5.48
N VAL A 152 -18.45 9.96 -4.58
CA VAL A 152 -18.08 9.05 -3.48
C VAL A 152 -19.25 8.72 -2.55
N ASP A 153 -20.09 9.69 -2.20
CA ASP A 153 -21.26 9.47 -1.32
C ASP A 153 -22.22 8.43 -1.92
N GLN A 154 -22.58 8.61 -3.19
CA GLN A 154 -23.41 7.67 -3.94
C GLN A 154 -22.75 6.29 -4.05
N PHE A 155 -21.45 6.23 -4.31
CA PHE A 155 -20.73 4.96 -4.44
C PHE A 155 -20.75 4.17 -3.13
N LEU A 156 -20.53 4.84 -2.00
CA LEU A 156 -20.58 4.19 -0.68
C LEU A 156 -22.00 3.82 -0.27
N GLY A 157 -23.00 4.64 -0.60
CA GLY A 157 -24.42 4.31 -0.36
C GLY A 157 -24.89 3.08 -1.12
N VAL A 158 -24.33 2.81 -2.31
CA VAL A 158 -24.61 1.59 -3.09
C VAL A 158 -23.80 0.39 -2.59
N LEU A 159 -22.56 0.60 -2.14
CA LEU A 159 -21.71 -0.48 -1.62
C LEU A 159 -22.27 -1.05 -0.30
N LEU A 160 -22.70 -0.16 0.59
CA LEU A 160 -23.02 -0.53 1.96
C LEU A 160 -24.47 -0.99 2.11
N PRO A 161 -24.72 -2.01 2.95
CA PRO A 161 -26.07 -2.35 3.36
C PRO A 161 -26.66 -1.23 4.23
N GLN A 162 -27.99 -1.17 4.32
CA GLN A 162 -28.72 -0.06 4.93
C GLN A 162 -28.31 0.21 6.39
N GLU A 163 -27.96 -0.85 7.13
CA GLU A 163 -27.55 -0.76 8.53
C GLU A 163 -26.22 -0.02 8.72
N LEU A 164 -25.39 0.05 7.68
CA LEU A 164 -24.09 0.73 7.71
C LEU A 164 -24.12 2.13 7.08
N HIS A 165 -25.27 2.60 6.59
CA HIS A 165 -25.37 3.91 5.93
C HIS A 165 -25.01 5.08 6.85
N GLY A 166 -25.18 4.93 8.17
CA GLY A 166 -24.74 5.91 9.17
C GLY A 166 -23.24 6.19 9.15
N ALA A 167 -22.42 5.24 8.66
CA ALA A 167 -20.97 5.38 8.56
C ALA A 167 -20.49 6.10 7.29
N VAL A 168 -21.37 6.30 6.29
CA VAL A 168 -21.01 6.93 5.00
C VAL A 168 -20.29 8.28 5.19
N PRO A 169 -20.76 9.23 6.02
CA PRO A 169 -20.09 10.52 6.21
C PRO A 169 -18.65 10.37 6.71
N GLU A 170 -18.34 9.31 7.44
CA GLU A 170 -17.00 9.03 7.92
C GLU A 170 -16.12 8.35 6.85
N LEU A 171 -16.70 7.51 6.00
CA LEU A 171 -16.00 6.77 4.94
C LEU A 171 -15.69 7.62 3.70
N VAL A 172 -16.54 8.61 3.40
CA VAL A 172 -16.42 9.48 2.21
C VAL A 172 -15.02 10.10 2.09
N PRO A 173 -14.44 10.75 3.12
CA PRO A 173 -13.14 11.38 2.96
C PRO A 173 -11.98 10.39 2.72
N TYR A 174 -12.07 9.16 3.22
CA TYR A 174 -11.06 8.14 2.95
C TYR A 174 -11.08 7.72 1.47
N LEU A 175 -12.24 7.42 0.89
CA LEU A 175 -12.31 7.06 -0.54
C LEU A 175 -11.91 8.24 -1.45
N ALA A 176 -12.36 9.46 -1.13
CA ALA A 176 -12.05 10.65 -1.91
C ALA A 176 -10.54 10.97 -1.95
N GLN A 177 -9.81 10.72 -0.85
CA GLN A 177 -8.38 11.01 -0.75
C GLN A 177 -7.46 9.83 -1.11
N ALA A 178 -8.02 8.68 -1.50
CA ALA A 178 -7.24 7.47 -1.81
C ALA A 178 -6.45 7.52 -3.14
N PHE A 179 -6.75 8.46 -4.04
CA PHE A 179 -6.25 8.43 -5.42
C PHE A 179 -5.30 9.58 -5.80
N GLY A 180 -4.88 10.39 -4.83
CA GLY A 180 -3.94 11.50 -5.03
C GLY A 180 -4.53 12.85 -4.59
N ASN A 181 -3.82 13.93 -4.91
CA ASN A 181 -4.27 15.28 -4.60
C ASN A 181 -4.48 16.10 -5.88
N GLY A 182 -5.71 16.54 -6.13
CA GLY A 182 -6.06 17.28 -7.35
C GLY A 182 -5.32 18.60 -7.53
N GLN A 183 -4.97 19.30 -6.44
CA GLN A 183 -4.29 20.61 -6.50
C GLN A 183 -2.79 20.46 -6.80
N ARG A 184 -2.13 19.53 -6.09
CA ARG A 184 -0.71 19.24 -6.28
C ARG A 184 -0.43 18.35 -7.49
N ARG A 185 -1.45 17.62 -7.97
CA ARG A 185 -1.37 16.63 -9.05
C ARG A 185 -0.31 15.58 -8.75
N ASP A 186 -0.33 15.12 -7.51
CA ASP A 186 0.59 14.12 -6.98
C ASP A 186 -0.15 12.91 -6.40
N TYR A 187 0.57 11.80 -6.30
CA TYR A 187 0.14 10.57 -5.64
C TYR A 187 1.33 9.93 -4.93
N GLY A 188 1.12 9.22 -3.83
CA GLY A 188 2.18 8.53 -3.09
C GLY A 188 1.65 7.62 -1.99
N SER A 189 2.56 7.09 -1.17
CA SER A 189 2.27 6.09 -0.13
C SER A 189 1.26 6.55 0.93
N GLY A 190 1.13 7.86 1.15
CA GLY A 190 0.07 8.41 2.02
C GLY A 190 -1.34 8.17 1.45
N HIS A 191 -1.51 8.21 0.12
CA HIS A 191 -2.78 7.93 -0.54
C HIS A 191 -3.07 6.42 -0.58
N GLU A 192 -2.04 5.59 -0.81
CA GLU A 192 -2.10 4.13 -0.68
C GLU A 192 -2.54 3.72 0.74
N LEU A 193 -1.95 4.35 1.77
CA LEU A 193 -2.36 4.17 3.16
C LEU A 193 -3.83 4.56 3.38
N THR A 194 -4.29 5.66 2.81
CA THR A 194 -5.70 6.09 2.92
C THR A 194 -6.65 5.07 2.30
N PHE A 195 -6.30 4.46 1.16
CA PHE A 195 -7.10 3.38 0.58
C PHE A 195 -7.18 2.16 1.50
N VAL A 196 -6.06 1.74 2.07
CA VAL A 196 -6.04 0.61 3.03
C VAL A 196 -6.76 0.97 4.33
N ALA A 197 -6.74 2.24 4.75
CA ALA A 197 -7.53 2.73 5.88
C ALA A 197 -9.04 2.67 5.60
N LEU A 198 -9.51 2.94 4.38
CA LEU A 198 -10.91 2.72 3.99
C LEU A 198 -11.30 1.25 4.16
N LEU A 199 -10.47 0.32 3.66
CA LEU A 199 -10.72 -1.12 3.82
C LEU A 199 -10.70 -1.54 5.30
N CYS A 200 -9.80 -0.97 6.11
CA CYS A 200 -9.75 -1.17 7.55
C CYS A 200 -11.01 -0.65 8.24
N CYS A 201 -11.54 0.51 7.84
CA CYS A 201 -12.80 1.02 8.37
C CYS A 201 -13.98 0.08 8.06
N LEU A 202 -14.04 -0.47 6.84
CA LEU A 202 -15.05 -1.47 6.46
C LEU A 202 -14.92 -2.76 7.26
N ASP A 203 -13.69 -3.24 7.51
CA ASP A 203 -13.42 -4.37 8.39
C ASP A 203 -13.85 -4.10 9.85
N VAL A 204 -13.53 -2.92 10.38
CA VAL A 204 -13.95 -2.49 11.73
C VAL A 204 -15.48 -2.45 11.85
N LEU A 205 -16.20 -2.09 10.79
CA LEU A 205 -17.67 -2.12 10.74
C LEU A 205 -18.25 -3.54 10.61
N GLY A 206 -17.41 -4.58 10.50
CA GLY A 206 -17.85 -5.95 10.24
C GLY A 206 -18.39 -6.16 8.83
N PHE A 207 -18.11 -5.23 7.90
CA PHE A 207 -18.46 -5.42 6.50
C PHE A 207 -17.66 -6.58 5.94
N PHE A 208 -16.34 -6.61 6.15
CA PHE A 208 -15.50 -7.77 5.80
C PHE A 208 -15.28 -8.70 6.99
N ASP A 209 -14.84 -9.92 6.69
CA ASP A 209 -14.25 -10.82 7.68
C ASP A 209 -12.95 -11.47 7.16
N GLU A 210 -12.27 -12.25 8.00
CA GLU A 210 -10.94 -12.81 7.67
C GLU A 210 -10.91 -13.66 6.40
N ARG A 211 -12.05 -14.21 5.97
CA ARG A 211 -12.16 -14.99 4.72
C ARG A 211 -12.03 -14.11 3.48
N ASP A 212 -12.36 -12.83 3.59
CA ASP A 212 -12.26 -11.86 2.50
C ASP A 212 -10.82 -11.35 2.30
N TYR A 213 -9.95 -11.45 3.31
CA TYR A 213 -8.62 -10.82 3.30
C TYR A 213 -7.74 -11.19 2.10
N PRO A 214 -7.67 -12.46 1.65
CA PRO A 214 -6.93 -12.79 0.44
C PRO A 214 -7.46 -12.03 -0.78
N ALA A 215 -8.78 -11.95 -0.96
CA ALA A 215 -9.39 -11.26 -2.09
C ALA A 215 -9.30 -9.73 -1.98
N LEU A 216 -9.29 -9.17 -0.76
CA LEU A 216 -9.03 -7.75 -0.55
C LEU A 216 -7.65 -7.33 -1.07
N VAL A 217 -6.65 -8.21 -0.97
CA VAL A 217 -5.31 -7.93 -1.51
C VAL A 217 -5.21 -8.32 -2.99
N LEU A 218 -5.58 -9.55 -3.34
CA LEU A 218 -5.31 -10.14 -4.65
C LEU A 218 -6.29 -9.72 -5.73
N GLN A 219 -7.41 -9.08 -5.38
CA GLN A 219 -8.39 -8.57 -6.33
C GLN A 219 -8.65 -7.08 -6.13
N VAL A 220 -9.06 -6.65 -4.92
CA VAL A 220 -9.43 -5.25 -4.67
C VAL A 220 -8.22 -4.33 -4.70
N PHE A 221 -7.15 -4.68 -3.98
CA PHE A 221 -5.93 -3.87 -3.97
C PHE A 221 -5.18 -3.93 -5.29
N ASP A 222 -5.14 -5.08 -5.99
CA ASP A 222 -4.60 -5.13 -7.35
C ASP A 222 -5.39 -4.22 -8.32
N ARG A 223 -6.73 -4.26 -8.29
CA ARG A 223 -7.57 -3.38 -9.10
C ARG A 223 -7.33 -1.91 -8.78
N TYR A 224 -7.17 -1.57 -7.50
CA TYR A 224 -6.78 -0.22 -7.08
C TYR A 224 -5.43 0.20 -7.68
N LEU A 225 -4.40 -0.66 -7.63
CA LEU A 225 -3.10 -0.37 -8.21
C LEU A 225 -3.17 -0.16 -9.73
N GLN A 226 -4.01 -0.92 -10.44
CA GLN A 226 -4.22 -0.73 -11.89
C GLN A 226 -4.82 0.67 -12.19
N ILE A 227 -5.79 1.12 -11.38
CA ILE A 227 -6.38 2.46 -11.50
C ILE A 227 -5.31 3.52 -11.21
N CYS A 228 -4.55 3.38 -10.12
CA CYS A 228 -3.47 4.31 -9.78
C CYS A 228 -2.41 4.42 -10.88
N ARG A 229 -1.96 3.30 -11.46
CA ARG A 229 -1.01 3.30 -12.59
C ARG A 229 -1.59 4.00 -13.81
N THR A 230 -2.89 3.80 -14.07
CA THR A 230 -3.60 4.49 -15.16
C THR A 230 -3.62 6.00 -14.91
N LEU A 231 -3.94 6.45 -13.71
CA LEU A 231 -3.93 7.87 -13.33
C LEU A 231 -2.53 8.48 -13.45
N GLN A 232 -1.51 7.79 -12.92
CA GLN A 232 -0.11 8.22 -12.96
C GLN A 232 0.37 8.46 -14.39
N ILE A 233 0.10 7.52 -15.30
CA ILE A 233 0.50 7.64 -16.71
C ILE A 233 -0.37 8.66 -17.44
N LYS A 234 -1.71 8.53 -17.33
CA LYS A 234 -2.68 9.33 -18.10
C LYS A 234 -2.56 10.83 -17.79
N TYR A 235 -2.32 11.17 -16.54
CA TYR A 235 -2.22 12.56 -16.09
C TYR A 235 -0.80 12.99 -15.72
N ASN A 236 0.21 12.14 -15.94
CA ASN A 236 1.61 12.42 -15.61
C ASN A 236 1.79 12.92 -14.17
N LEU A 237 1.27 12.16 -13.20
CA LEU A 237 1.26 12.58 -11.80
C LEU A 237 2.68 12.62 -11.21
N GLU A 238 2.91 13.61 -10.35
CA GLU A 238 4.16 13.72 -9.60
C GLU A 238 4.17 12.76 -8.40
N PRO A 239 5.33 12.18 -8.04
CA PRO A 239 5.47 11.42 -6.81
C PRO A 239 5.33 12.30 -5.56
N ALA A 240 4.31 12.04 -4.72
CA ALA A 240 4.06 12.78 -3.49
C ALA A 240 5.05 12.38 -2.39
N GLY A 241 5.73 13.35 -1.80
CA GLY A 241 6.68 13.10 -0.69
C GLY A 241 7.91 12.28 -1.10
N SER A 242 8.26 12.26 -2.39
CA SER A 242 9.36 11.43 -2.89
C SER A 242 10.67 11.77 -2.19
N HIS A 243 11.39 10.74 -1.74
CA HIS A 243 12.79 10.82 -1.34
C HIS A 243 13.72 10.77 -2.58
N GLY A 244 13.19 10.98 -3.78
CA GLY A 244 13.87 10.68 -5.04
C GLY A 244 14.30 9.21 -5.08
N VAL A 245 15.52 8.96 -5.55
CA VAL A 245 16.12 7.61 -5.63
C VAL A 245 16.30 6.92 -4.27
N TRP A 246 16.07 7.60 -3.15
CA TRP A 246 16.22 7.04 -1.80
C TRP A 246 14.91 6.47 -1.22
N GLY A 247 13.80 6.55 -1.96
CA GLY A 247 12.56 5.85 -1.61
C GLY A 247 12.57 4.38 -2.06
N LEU A 248 11.63 3.58 -1.54
CA LEU A 248 11.42 2.21 -2.03
C LEU A 248 10.95 2.22 -3.49
N ASP A 249 9.96 3.05 -3.76
CA ASP A 249 9.35 3.33 -5.06
C ASP A 249 8.81 4.77 -5.03
N ASP A 250 8.49 5.31 -6.21
CA ASP A 250 7.97 6.68 -6.33
C ASP A 250 6.57 6.81 -5.72
N HIS A 251 5.75 5.76 -5.78
CA HIS A 251 4.32 5.85 -5.50
C HIS A 251 3.83 4.86 -4.45
N GLN A 252 4.28 3.60 -4.51
CA GLN A 252 3.68 2.50 -3.75
C GLN A 252 4.63 1.95 -2.68
N PHE A 253 4.07 1.40 -1.61
CA PHE A 253 4.82 0.72 -0.56
C PHE A 253 4.18 -0.63 -0.23
N LEU A 254 2.89 -0.64 0.11
CA LEU A 254 2.16 -1.83 0.55
C LEU A 254 2.08 -2.89 -0.56
N ALA A 255 2.07 -2.49 -1.83
CA ALA A 255 2.19 -3.43 -2.95
C ALA A 255 3.44 -4.33 -2.87
N PHE A 256 4.58 -3.77 -2.47
CA PHE A 256 5.81 -4.56 -2.25
C PHE A 256 5.71 -5.40 -0.98
N THR A 257 5.11 -4.86 0.08
CA THR A 257 4.91 -5.60 1.33
C THR A 257 4.07 -6.86 1.11
N PHE A 258 2.87 -6.71 0.55
CA PHE A 258 1.97 -7.82 0.25
C PHE A 258 2.54 -8.75 -0.83
N GLY A 259 3.15 -8.20 -1.88
CA GLY A 259 3.82 -9.01 -2.90
C GLY A 259 4.98 -9.85 -2.36
N ALA A 260 5.76 -9.33 -1.41
CA ALA A 260 6.81 -10.11 -0.75
C ALA A 260 6.21 -11.21 0.13
N ALA A 261 5.01 -11.02 0.67
CA ALA A 261 4.29 -12.02 1.44
C ALA A 261 3.84 -13.20 0.56
N GLN A 262 3.28 -12.93 -0.63
CA GLN A 262 2.95 -13.95 -1.63
C GLN A 262 4.14 -14.89 -1.92
N LEU A 263 5.35 -14.33 -1.94
CA LEU A 263 6.58 -15.02 -2.33
C LEU A 263 7.29 -15.77 -1.18
N ARG A 264 6.77 -15.72 0.06
CA ARG A 264 7.42 -16.31 1.25
C ARG A 264 7.61 -17.84 1.17
N GLU A 265 6.78 -18.53 0.39
CA GLU A 265 6.88 -19.98 0.16
C GLU A 265 7.77 -20.34 -1.05
N ASN A 266 8.52 -19.37 -1.61
CA ASN A 266 9.45 -19.55 -2.73
C ASN A 266 8.81 -20.21 -3.97
N PRO A 267 7.78 -19.59 -4.56
CA PRO A 267 7.11 -20.14 -5.72
C PRO A 267 8.05 -20.21 -6.93
N THR A 268 7.66 -21.03 -7.88
CA THR A 268 8.36 -21.21 -9.14
C THR A 268 7.59 -20.60 -10.31
N VAL A 269 8.33 -20.20 -11.35
CA VAL A 269 7.78 -19.84 -12.66
C VAL A 269 8.51 -20.62 -13.74
N THR A 270 7.81 -20.89 -14.85
CA THR A 270 8.40 -21.57 -16.00
C THR A 270 8.72 -20.57 -17.10
N ILE A 271 9.99 -20.52 -17.53
CA ILE A 271 10.41 -19.72 -18.69
C ILE A 271 11.06 -20.61 -19.76
N MET A 272 10.93 -20.20 -21.02
CA MET A 272 11.53 -20.91 -22.15
C MET A 272 13.03 -20.61 -22.20
N SER A 273 13.87 -21.64 -22.30
CA SER A 273 15.30 -21.46 -22.47
C SER A 273 15.60 -20.73 -23.78
N LYS A 274 16.55 -19.79 -23.78
CA LYS A 274 17.06 -19.19 -25.01
C LYS A 274 17.64 -20.29 -25.92
N PRO A 275 17.28 -20.33 -27.22
CA PRO A 275 17.86 -21.29 -28.15
C PRO A 275 19.38 -21.12 -28.18
N ILE A 276 20.11 -22.24 -28.07
CA ILE A 276 21.59 -22.22 -28.13
C ILE A 276 22.03 -21.98 -29.59
N HIS A 277 21.31 -22.58 -30.55
CA HIS A 277 21.47 -22.38 -32.00
C HIS A 277 20.10 -22.35 -32.69
N GLU A 278 20.05 -21.89 -33.94
CA GLU A 278 18.82 -21.66 -34.75
C GLU A 278 17.89 -22.89 -34.83
N ASN A 279 18.43 -24.11 -34.70
CA ASN A 279 17.69 -25.37 -34.76
C ASN A 279 17.52 -26.08 -33.40
N THR A 280 17.81 -25.43 -32.27
CA THR A 280 17.60 -26.01 -30.94
C THR A 280 16.23 -25.61 -30.39
N PRO A 281 15.33 -26.56 -30.10
CA PRO A 281 14.03 -26.25 -29.54
C PRO A 281 14.17 -25.59 -28.16
N ALA A 282 13.36 -24.56 -27.90
CA ALA A 282 13.29 -23.95 -26.58
C ALA A 282 12.68 -24.94 -25.58
N ILE A 283 13.36 -25.15 -24.45
CA ILE A 283 12.95 -26.11 -23.42
C ILE A 283 12.37 -25.32 -22.24
N PRO A 284 11.18 -25.67 -21.74
CA PRO A 284 10.64 -25.09 -20.51
C PRO A 284 11.56 -25.39 -19.33
N ARG A 285 11.89 -24.38 -18.53
CA ARG A 285 12.66 -24.53 -17.29
C ARG A 285 11.93 -23.87 -16.15
N GLU A 286 11.86 -24.58 -15.04
CA GLU A 286 11.30 -24.08 -13.80
C GLU A 286 12.36 -23.30 -13.01
N HIS A 287 11.98 -22.13 -12.51
CA HIS A 287 12.84 -21.22 -11.77
C HIS A 287 12.17 -20.82 -10.46
N VAL A 288 12.82 -21.11 -9.35
CA VAL A 288 12.42 -20.57 -8.04
C VAL A 288 12.61 -19.05 -8.03
N LEU A 289 11.54 -18.32 -7.75
CA LEU A 289 11.58 -16.87 -7.59
C LEU A 289 12.28 -16.51 -6.28
N LYS A 290 13.44 -15.89 -6.37
CA LYS A 290 14.22 -15.35 -5.25
C LYS A 290 14.20 -13.81 -5.31
N PRO A 291 14.56 -13.09 -4.23
CA PRO A 291 14.64 -11.62 -4.29
C PRO A 291 15.51 -11.10 -5.44
N LYS A 292 16.63 -11.76 -5.74
CA LYS A 292 17.49 -11.43 -6.90
C LYS A 292 16.82 -11.60 -8.27
N SER A 293 15.76 -12.41 -8.37
CA SER A 293 15.06 -12.66 -9.62
C SER A 293 14.43 -11.39 -10.23
N ILE A 294 14.20 -10.34 -9.43
CA ILE A 294 13.70 -9.04 -9.93
C ILE A 294 14.65 -8.37 -10.94
N LEU A 295 15.93 -8.77 -10.96
CA LEU A 295 16.94 -8.25 -11.87
C LEU A 295 16.93 -8.96 -13.24
N ASN A 296 16.17 -10.05 -13.40
CA ASN A 296 16.04 -10.78 -14.66
C ASN A 296 14.71 -10.43 -15.33
N ASP A 297 14.77 -9.85 -16.53
CA ASP A 297 13.57 -9.37 -17.24
C ASP A 297 12.62 -10.49 -17.67
N ASP A 298 13.14 -11.66 -18.06
CA ASP A 298 12.32 -12.81 -18.46
C ASP A 298 11.53 -13.36 -17.26
N LEU A 299 12.17 -13.45 -16.08
CA LEU A 299 11.50 -13.87 -14.84
C LEU A 299 10.49 -12.81 -14.36
N VAL A 300 10.81 -11.52 -14.50
CA VAL A 300 9.88 -10.45 -14.15
C VAL A 300 8.65 -10.50 -15.04
N ALA A 301 8.82 -10.63 -16.36
CA ALA A 301 7.70 -10.74 -17.29
C ALA A 301 6.82 -11.96 -17.01
N ALA A 302 7.43 -13.11 -16.70
CA ALA A 302 6.70 -14.33 -16.38
C ALA A 302 5.90 -14.25 -15.07
N ALA A 303 6.39 -13.51 -14.07
CA ALA A 303 5.80 -13.42 -12.74
C ALA A 303 4.89 -12.19 -12.53
N ALA A 304 4.90 -11.22 -13.45
CA ALA A 304 4.29 -9.89 -13.25
C ALA A 304 2.78 -9.92 -12.99
N ASN A 305 2.06 -10.86 -13.60
CA ASN A 305 0.61 -10.96 -13.46
C ASN A 305 0.18 -11.81 -12.27
N ASP A 306 1.07 -12.64 -11.71
CA ASP A 306 0.76 -13.54 -10.60
C ASP A 306 1.09 -12.91 -9.23
N TYR A 307 2.08 -12.00 -9.20
CA TYR A 307 2.66 -11.49 -7.96
C TYR A 307 2.77 -9.97 -7.98
N LEU A 308 2.15 -9.31 -6.99
CA LEU A 308 2.13 -7.84 -6.86
C LEU A 308 3.54 -7.24 -6.89
N TYR A 309 4.51 -7.89 -6.24
CA TYR A 309 5.90 -7.44 -6.21
C TYR A 309 6.49 -7.37 -7.62
N PHE A 310 6.32 -8.43 -8.41
CA PHE A 310 6.83 -8.51 -9.78
C PHE A 310 6.06 -7.59 -10.72
N GLY A 311 4.74 -7.42 -10.52
CA GLY A 311 3.95 -6.43 -11.24
C GLY A 311 4.45 -5.00 -11.01
N CYS A 312 4.83 -4.64 -9.78
CA CYS A 312 5.46 -3.35 -9.49
C CYS A 312 6.83 -3.20 -10.14
N ILE A 313 7.68 -4.24 -10.10
CA ILE A 313 9.00 -4.21 -10.76
C ILE A 313 8.84 -4.06 -12.28
N ALA A 314 7.90 -4.79 -12.89
CA ALA A 314 7.60 -4.68 -14.31
C ALA A 314 7.16 -3.27 -14.68
N HIS A 315 6.28 -2.66 -13.87
CA HIS A 315 5.87 -1.27 -14.06
C HIS A 315 7.05 -0.29 -13.97
N ILE A 316 7.89 -0.41 -12.94
CA ILE A 316 9.09 0.44 -12.79
C ILE A 316 9.99 0.36 -14.02
N LYS A 317 10.29 -0.86 -14.50
CA LYS A 317 11.14 -1.07 -15.68
C LYS A 317 10.52 -0.53 -16.98
N ALA A 318 9.19 -0.46 -17.05
CA ALA A 318 8.49 0.11 -18.20
C ALA A 318 8.54 1.66 -18.21
N VAL A 319 8.51 2.30 -17.04
CA VAL A 319 8.41 3.78 -16.95
C VAL A 319 9.75 4.48 -16.69
N LYS A 320 10.72 3.81 -16.07
CA LYS A 320 12.06 4.35 -15.80
C LYS A 320 13.08 3.84 -16.82
N ARG A 321 14.03 4.70 -17.19
CA ARG A 321 15.12 4.37 -18.12
C ARG A 321 16.46 4.30 -17.37
N GLY A 322 17.37 3.50 -17.90
CA GLY A 322 18.71 3.32 -17.35
C GLY A 322 18.83 2.08 -16.47
N PRO A 323 20.00 1.84 -15.87
CA PRO A 323 20.23 0.68 -15.00
C PRO A 323 19.33 0.71 -13.75
N PHE A 324 18.75 -0.44 -13.40
CA PHE A 324 17.87 -0.57 -12.23
C PHE A 324 18.54 -0.14 -10.91
N SER A 325 19.84 -0.41 -10.77
CA SER A 325 20.64 0.03 -9.62
C SER A 325 20.79 1.54 -9.48
N GLU A 326 20.56 2.31 -10.56
CA GLU A 326 20.70 3.78 -10.55
C GLU A 326 19.37 4.46 -10.24
N HIS A 327 18.28 4.01 -10.86
CA HIS A 327 16.97 4.64 -10.70
C HIS A 327 16.11 4.02 -9.58
N SER A 328 16.49 2.84 -9.07
CA SER A 328 15.82 2.11 -8.00
C SER A 328 16.81 1.41 -7.05
N PRO A 329 17.81 2.14 -6.48
CA PRO A 329 18.89 1.55 -5.70
C PRO A 329 18.42 0.80 -4.46
N MET A 330 17.35 1.23 -3.80
CA MET A 330 16.84 0.54 -2.61
C MET A 330 16.26 -0.84 -2.94
N LEU A 331 15.45 -0.95 -3.99
CA LEU A 331 14.95 -2.24 -4.47
C LEU A 331 16.10 -3.13 -4.98
N TYR A 332 17.13 -2.53 -5.59
CA TYR A 332 18.34 -3.24 -6.00
C TYR A 332 19.08 -3.83 -4.78
N ASP A 333 19.26 -3.06 -3.72
CA ASP A 333 19.88 -3.53 -2.47
C ASP A 333 19.02 -4.62 -1.79
N ILE A 334 17.69 -4.45 -1.75
CA ILE A 334 16.76 -5.45 -1.22
C ILE A 334 16.84 -6.77 -2.01
N SER A 335 17.15 -6.73 -3.31
CA SER A 335 17.32 -7.93 -4.14
C SER A 335 18.47 -8.84 -3.66
N ALA A 336 19.42 -8.30 -2.89
CA ALA A 336 20.52 -9.06 -2.28
C ALA A 336 20.11 -9.77 -0.97
N VAL A 337 18.94 -9.48 -0.41
CA VAL A 337 18.41 -10.20 0.76
C VAL A 337 18.13 -11.66 0.38
N PRO A 338 18.53 -12.65 1.21
CA PRO A 338 18.55 -14.04 0.77
C PRO A 338 17.16 -14.70 0.63
N THR A 339 16.14 -14.22 1.35
CA THR A 339 14.81 -14.85 1.38
C THR A 339 13.68 -13.84 1.40
N TRP A 340 12.54 -14.19 0.78
CA TRP A 340 11.33 -13.37 0.81
C TRP A 340 10.75 -13.17 2.21
N VAL A 341 10.94 -14.14 3.12
CA VAL A 341 10.59 -13.99 4.55
C VAL A 341 11.32 -12.79 5.18
N LYS A 342 12.62 -12.64 4.90
CA LYS A 342 13.40 -11.50 5.40
C LYS A 342 13.03 -10.20 4.70
N VAL A 343 12.76 -10.24 3.39
CA VAL A 343 12.28 -9.08 2.64
C VAL A 343 10.95 -8.59 3.22
N ASN A 344 9.96 -9.47 3.37
CA ASN A 344 8.64 -9.12 3.90
C ASN A 344 8.71 -8.56 5.33
N SER A 345 9.45 -9.21 6.23
CA SER A 345 9.65 -8.69 7.60
C SER A 345 10.36 -7.34 7.62
N GLY A 346 11.35 -7.14 6.73
CA GLY A 346 12.05 -5.87 6.56
C GLY A 346 11.12 -4.77 6.05
N LEU A 347 10.29 -5.07 5.05
CA LEU A 347 9.31 -4.14 4.48
C LEU A 347 8.22 -3.75 5.47
N LEU A 348 7.72 -4.66 6.31
CA LEU A 348 6.78 -4.31 7.39
C LEU A 348 7.40 -3.30 8.38
N LYS A 349 8.65 -3.51 8.79
CA LYS A 349 9.36 -2.53 9.65
C LYS A 349 9.60 -1.23 8.93
N MET A 350 9.99 -1.29 7.66
CA MET A 350 10.26 -0.12 6.86
C MET A 350 8.97 0.67 6.59
N PHE A 351 7.81 0.02 6.43
CA PHE A 351 6.51 0.69 6.32
C PHE A 351 6.20 1.54 7.56
N VAL A 352 6.45 1.00 8.76
CA VAL A 352 6.31 1.79 10.00
C VAL A 352 7.24 3.00 9.98
N ASN A 353 8.51 2.82 9.61
CA ASN A 353 9.52 3.87 9.74
C ASN A 353 9.48 4.93 8.62
N GLU A 354 9.14 4.53 7.39
CA GLU A 354 9.20 5.36 6.18
C GLU A 354 7.83 5.83 5.68
N VAL A 355 6.73 5.25 6.20
CA VAL A 355 5.38 5.74 5.92
C VAL A 355 4.74 6.25 7.21
N LEU A 356 4.50 5.36 8.19
CA LEU A 356 3.66 5.71 9.35
C LEU A 356 4.34 6.68 10.34
N ALA A 357 5.66 6.64 10.46
CA ALA A 357 6.42 7.52 11.34
C ALA A 357 6.95 8.79 10.64
N LYS A 358 6.66 8.96 9.35
CA LYS A 358 7.07 10.16 8.61
C LYS A 358 5.96 11.19 8.62
N PHE A 359 6.13 12.24 9.41
CA PHE A 359 5.17 13.34 9.48
C PHE A 359 4.77 13.90 8.11
N PRO A 360 5.68 14.16 7.15
CA PRO A 360 5.28 14.65 5.83
C PRO A 360 4.29 13.75 5.08
N VAL A 361 4.31 12.44 5.37
CA VAL A 361 3.42 11.43 4.79
C VAL A 361 2.09 11.39 5.55
N VAL A 362 2.13 11.19 6.87
CA VAL A 362 0.90 11.00 7.68
C VAL A 362 0.19 12.28 8.10
N GLN A 363 0.76 13.46 7.89
CA GLN A 363 0.11 14.74 8.23
C GLN A 363 -1.23 14.95 7.50
N HIS A 364 -1.49 14.22 6.42
CA HIS A 364 -2.74 14.29 5.68
C HIS A 364 -3.73 13.20 6.09
N PHE A 365 -3.35 12.27 6.96
CA PHE A 365 -4.21 11.23 7.47
C PHE A 365 -5.37 11.82 8.29
N LEU A 366 -6.58 11.32 8.06
CA LEU A 366 -7.80 11.80 8.70
C LEU A 366 -8.23 10.87 9.84
N PHE A 367 -8.78 11.47 10.88
CA PHE A 367 -9.19 10.78 12.10
C PHE A 367 -10.66 11.00 12.38
N GLY A 368 -11.43 9.92 12.37
CA GLY A 368 -12.82 9.87 12.81
C GLY A 368 -12.97 9.01 14.06
N THR A 369 -14.13 8.36 14.18
CA THR A 369 -14.48 7.46 15.28
C THR A 369 -14.05 6.00 15.03
N LEU A 370 -13.96 5.60 13.76
CA LEU A 370 -13.47 4.30 13.28
C LEU A 370 -11.94 4.21 13.35
N LEU A 371 -11.24 5.32 13.15
CA LEU A 371 -9.80 5.43 13.29
C LEU A 371 -9.45 6.64 14.18
N PRO A 372 -9.62 6.51 15.51
CA PRO A 372 -9.42 7.63 16.43
C PRO A 372 -7.94 7.82 16.81
N LEU A 373 -7.54 9.08 17.01
CA LEU A 373 -6.22 9.46 17.54
C LEU A 373 -6.08 9.16 19.04
N GLU A 374 -7.17 8.73 19.69
CA GLU A 374 -7.18 8.34 21.09
C GLU A 374 -6.16 7.23 21.35
N ARG A 375 -5.51 7.30 22.51
CA ARG A 375 -4.49 6.33 22.89
C ARG A 375 -5.10 4.94 22.96
N ALA A 376 -4.43 3.95 22.34
CA ALA A 376 -4.87 2.56 22.41
C ALA A 376 -4.87 2.09 23.89
N SER A 377 -5.94 1.40 24.28
CA SER A 377 -6.07 0.81 25.62
C SER A 377 -4.91 -0.16 25.88
N THR A 378 -4.04 0.20 26.84
CA THR A 378 -2.82 -0.54 27.16
C THR A 378 -3.04 -1.81 27.99
N ALA A 379 -4.29 -2.26 28.18
CA ALA A 379 -4.56 -3.57 28.79
C ALA A 379 -3.92 -4.73 28.00
N LEU A 380 -3.54 -4.51 26.74
CA LEU A 380 -2.81 -5.44 25.87
C LEU A 380 -1.40 -4.97 25.47
N ALA A 381 -0.93 -3.81 25.97
CA ALA A 381 0.34 -3.18 25.58
C ALA A 381 1.34 -3.07 26.74
N ARG A 382 1.29 -4.00 27.70
CA ARG A 382 2.34 -4.14 28.71
C ARG A 382 3.52 -4.87 28.07
N ASP A 383 4.46 -4.10 27.50
CA ASP A 383 5.92 -4.34 27.52
C ASP A 383 6.74 -3.47 26.53
N SER A 384 6.15 -2.48 25.86
CA SER A 384 6.95 -1.50 25.11
C SER A 384 7.39 -0.33 25.99
N ALA A 385 8.68 -0.30 26.34
CA ALA A 385 9.38 0.84 26.95
C ALA A 385 9.07 2.17 26.23
N PRO A 386 9.16 3.33 26.92
CA PRO A 386 8.82 4.62 26.32
C PRO A 386 9.61 4.86 25.03
N LEU A 387 8.87 5.08 23.93
CA LEU A 387 9.39 5.51 22.63
C LEU A 387 10.10 6.85 22.80
N ALA A 388 11.42 6.83 22.95
CA ALA A 388 12.24 8.04 22.97
C ALA A 388 12.46 8.54 21.54
N TYR A 389 11.54 9.38 21.05
CA TYR A 389 11.82 10.25 19.91
C TYR A 389 12.78 11.35 20.38
N ASN A 390 14.08 11.14 20.24
CA ASN A 390 15.06 12.20 20.51
C ASN A 390 15.01 13.22 19.36
N GLN A 391 14.50 14.41 19.69
CA GLN A 391 14.66 15.61 18.87
C GLN A 391 16.16 15.86 18.63
N GLN A 392 16.57 16.00 17.37
CA GLN A 392 17.86 16.64 17.10
C GLN A 392 17.76 18.10 17.58
N PRO A 393 18.70 18.61 18.39
CA PRO A 393 18.76 20.04 18.67
C PRO A 393 19.09 20.79 17.37
N ALA A 394 18.39 21.88 17.13
CA ALA A 394 18.66 22.80 16.04
C ALA A 394 20.16 23.18 16.02
N SER A 395 20.76 23.13 14.83
CA SER A 395 22.16 23.52 14.61
C SER A 395 22.41 24.93 15.17
N PRO A 396 23.50 25.18 15.92
CA PRO A 396 23.86 26.52 16.32
C PRO A 396 24.20 27.34 15.07
N GLY A 397 23.49 28.45 14.87
CA GLY A 397 23.80 29.43 13.84
C GLY A 397 25.23 29.95 14.01
N SER A 398 25.99 29.97 12.92
CA SER A 398 27.34 30.52 12.88
C SER A 398 27.31 32.03 13.09
N SER A 399 27.48 32.48 14.33
CA SER A 399 27.90 33.86 14.63
C SER A 399 29.38 34.00 14.26
N GLY A 400 29.66 34.65 13.13
CA GLY A 400 31.01 35.03 12.74
C GLY A 400 31.60 36.08 13.70
N PRO A 401 32.93 36.12 13.91
CA PRO A 401 33.54 37.06 14.83
C PRO A 401 33.61 38.46 14.21
N VAL A 402 33.12 39.44 14.98
CA VAL A 402 33.35 40.87 14.75
C VAL A 402 34.84 41.16 14.98
N ARG A 403 35.55 41.61 13.93
CA ARG A 403 36.88 42.20 14.06
C ARG A 403 36.74 43.67 14.44
N THR A 404 37.16 44.00 15.65
CA THR A 404 37.58 45.35 16.03
C THR A 404 39.11 45.41 15.97
N THR A 405 39.63 46.11 14.96
CA THR A 405 40.72 47.11 14.93
C THR A 405 41.15 47.27 13.48
#